data_AF-A0A9E5CZY5-F1
#
_entry.id   AF-A0A9E5CZY5-F1
#
_cell.length_a   1.000
_cell.length_b   1.000
_cell.length_c   1.000
_cell.angle_alpha   90.00
_cell.angle_beta   90.00
_cell.angle_gamma   90.00
#
_symmetry.space_group_name_H-M   'P 1'
#
loop_
_entity.id
_entity.type
_entity.pdbx_description
1 polymer ?
#
loop_
_entity_poly.entity_id
_entity_poly.type
_entity_poly.pdbx_seq_one_letter_code
_entity_poly.pdbx_strand_id
1 'polypeptide(L)' 'MPYGGNDWLALTPEPALEPDLPICDPHHHFWDHRPRSIPYQRYLLHELADDINGGHNVRSTVFVEA' A
#
# COMPACT_ATOMS: atom_id res chain seq x y z
N MET A 1 12.08 9.45 -11.31
CA MET A 1 13.38 8.75 -11.30
C MET A 1 13.36 7.67 -12.36
N PRO A 2 14.42 7.44 -13.16
CA PRO A 2 14.37 6.51 -14.28
C PRO A 2 14.35 5.08 -13.73
N TYR A 3 13.11 4.63 -13.50
CA TYR A 3 12.66 3.27 -13.17
C TYR A 3 13.00 2.78 -11.75
N GLY A 4 12.00 2.83 -10.85
CA GLY A 4 11.96 1.94 -9.69
C GLY A 4 12.09 2.54 -8.29
N GLY A 5 11.39 3.62 -7.98
CA GLY A 5 11.36 4.16 -6.62
C GLY A 5 10.01 4.75 -6.23
N ASN A 6 9.76 4.79 -4.93
CA ASN A 6 8.55 5.36 -4.33
C ASN A 6 8.68 6.85 -4.00
N ASP A 7 9.77 7.51 -4.41
CA ASP A 7 10.03 8.94 -4.13
C ASP A 7 8.88 9.87 -4.54
N TRP A 8 8.11 9.47 -5.56
CA TRP A 8 6.96 10.24 -6.02
C TRP A 8 5.82 10.30 -4.97
N LEU A 9 5.71 9.32 -4.07
CA LEU A 9 4.76 9.32 -2.95
C LEU A 9 5.06 10.46 -1.96
N ALA A 10 6.31 10.91 -1.88
CA ALA A 10 6.74 11.96 -0.97
C ALA A 10 6.56 13.38 -1.56
N LEU A 11 6.04 13.52 -2.79
CA LEU A 11 5.88 14.83 -3.42
C LEU A 11 4.88 15.74 -2.68
N THR A 12 3.82 15.14 -2.12
CA THR A 12 2.79 15.86 -1.38
C THR A 12 2.26 14.99 -0.24
N PRO A 13 2.61 15.29 1.02
CA PRO A 13 1.97 14.66 2.17
C PRO A 13 0.63 15.32 2.47
N GLU A 14 -0.44 14.52 2.55
CA GLU A 14 -1.78 14.98 2.90
C GLU A 14 -2.23 14.36 4.23
N PRO A 15 -2.85 15.12 5.14
CA PRO A 15 -3.42 14.55 6.37
C PRO A 15 -4.65 13.70 6.05
N ALA A 16 -4.79 12.56 6.73
CA ALA A 16 -5.98 11.74 6.65
C ALA A 16 -7.21 12.54 7.10
N LEU A 17 -8.24 12.54 6.26
CA LEU A 17 -9.57 13.02 6.65
C LEU A 17 -10.20 12.01 7.60
N GLU A 18 -10.87 12.51 8.64
CA GLU A 18 -11.55 11.70 9.65
C GLU A 18 -10.65 10.56 10.18
N PRO A 19 -9.50 10.90 10.80
CA PRO A 19 -8.47 9.92 11.14
C PRO A 19 -8.96 8.83 12.11
N ASP A 20 -10.05 9.07 12.84
CA ASP A 20 -10.63 8.10 13.77
C ASP A 20 -11.65 7.15 13.11
N LEU A 21 -12.08 7.41 11.87
CA LEU A 21 -13.08 6.58 11.18
C LEU A 21 -12.50 5.17 10.93
N PRO A 22 -13.10 4.10 11.49
CA PRO A 22 -12.60 2.75 11.28
C PRO A 22 -12.84 2.31 9.84
N ILE A 23 -11.78 1.88 9.17
CA ILE A 23 -11.79 1.47 7.76
C ILE A 23 -11.49 -0.02 7.64
N CYS A 24 -12.22 -0.70 6.75
CA CYS A 24 -11.84 -1.99 6.21
C CYS A 24 -11.32 -1.78 4.79
N ASP A 25 -10.05 -2.11 4.52
CA ASP A 25 -9.53 -2.20 3.16
C ASP A 25 -10.04 -3.50 2.53
N PRO A 26 -10.95 -3.44 1.54
CA PRO A 26 -11.63 -4.63 1.06
C PRO A 26 -10.79 -5.44 0.06
N HIS A 27 -9.60 -4.98 -0.35
CA HIS A 27 -8.88 -5.63 -1.44
C HIS A 27 -7.38 -5.32 -1.47
N HIS A 28 -6.55 -6.30 -1.15
CA HIS A 28 -5.14 -6.32 -1.58
C HIS A 28 -4.71 -7.72 -2.03
N HIS A 29 -3.59 -7.79 -2.73
CA HIS A 29 -2.88 -9.04 -3.02
C HIS A 29 -1.44 -8.93 -2.54
N PHE A 30 -0.76 -10.07 -2.42
CA PHE A 30 0.68 -10.13 -2.25
C PHE A 30 1.31 -10.71 -3.50
N TRP A 31 2.52 -10.26 -3.80
CA TRP A 31 3.34 -10.81 -4.87
C TRP A 31 4.80 -10.74 -4.45
N ASP A 32 5.53 -11.84 -4.61
CA ASP A 32 6.99 -11.86 -4.39
C ASP A 32 7.75 -11.68 -5.71
N HIS A 33 7.22 -12.28 -6.78
CA HIS A 33 7.84 -12.30 -8.10
C HIS A 33 6.82 -12.07 -9.21
N ARG A 34 6.57 -10.80 -9.56
CA ARG A 34 5.72 -10.41 -10.69
C ARG A 34 6.57 -9.89 -11.86
N PRO A 35 7.12 -10.78 -12.72
CA PRO A 35 8.15 -10.43 -13.70
C PRO A 35 7.70 -9.39 -14.73
N ARG A 36 6.39 -9.32 -15.02
CA ARG A 36 5.80 -8.35 -15.96
C ARG A 36 5.51 -6.97 -15.36
N SER A 37 5.75 -6.77 -14.07
CA SER A 37 5.42 -5.54 -13.35
C SER A 37 6.68 -4.82 -12.89
N ILE A 38 7.58 -4.46 -13.81
CA ILE A 38 8.75 -3.64 -13.49
C ILE A 38 8.30 -2.19 -13.30
N PRO A 39 8.63 -1.51 -12.19
CA PRO A 39 9.51 -1.94 -11.09
C PRO A 39 8.82 -2.66 -9.91
N TYR A 40 7.49 -2.61 -9.82
CA TYR A 40 6.67 -3.14 -8.72
C TYR A 40 6.47 -4.67 -8.79
N GLN A 41 7.59 -5.40 -8.75
CA GLN A 41 7.58 -6.85 -8.89
C GLN A 41 7.26 -7.55 -7.56
N ARG A 42 7.34 -6.83 -6.44
CA ARG A 42 7.12 -7.30 -5.07
C ARG A 42 6.15 -6.39 -4.32
N TYR A 43 5.31 -6.98 -3.47
CA TYR A 43 4.45 -6.34 -2.47
C TYR A 43 4.06 -7.40 -1.45
N LEU A 44 4.57 -7.28 -0.24
CA LEU A 44 4.37 -8.22 0.87
C LEU A 44 3.87 -7.48 2.12
N LEU A 45 3.63 -8.24 3.19
CA LEU A 45 3.05 -7.75 4.45
C LEU A 45 3.68 -6.45 4.99
N HIS A 46 5.01 -6.32 4.99
CA HIS A 46 5.67 -5.09 5.48
C HIS A 46 5.34 -3.85 4.64
N GLU A 47 5.21 -3.98 3.33
CA GLU A 47 4.85 -2.86 2.44
C GLU A 47 3.38 -2.47 2.66
N LEU A 48 2.49 -3.45 2.81
CA LEU A 48 1.11 -3.19 3.23
C LEU A 48 1.05 -2.50 4.60
N ALA A 49 1.85 -2.94 5.57
CA ALA A 49 1.89 -2.35 6.90
C ALA A 49 2.32 -0.87 6.84
N ASP A 50 3.29 -0.53 5.98
CA ASP A 50 3.70 0.86 5.78
C ASP A 50 2.56 1.68 5.15
N ASP A 51 1.86 1.14 4.16
CA ASP A 51 0.75 1.81 3.48
C ASP A 51 -0.45 2.08 4.42
N ILE A 52 -0.88 1.07 5.18
CA ILE A 52 -2.06 1.19 6.05
C ILE A 52 -1.80 2.02 7.31
N ASN A 53 -0.53 2.27 7.65
CA ASN A 53 -0.13 3.15 8.74
C ASN A 53 0.14 4.60 8.29
N GLY A 54 -0.30 4.99 7.08
CA GLY A 54 -0.13 6.33 6.52
C GLY A 54 -1.00 7.44 7.14
N GLY A 55 -1.84 7.13 8.13
CA GLY A 55 -2.65 8.09 8.88
C GLY A 55 -4.15 7.77 8.95
N HIS A 56 -4.62 6.83 8.13
CA HIS A 56 -5.99 6.31 8.22
C HIS A 56 -6.11 5.22 9.29
N ASN A 57 -7.26 5.13 9.96
CA ASN A 57 -7.55 4.11 10.97
C ASN A 57 -8.03 2.79 10.33
N VAL A 58 -7.15 2.13 9.57
CA VAL A 58 -7.40 0.81 8.98
C VAL A 58 -7.38 -0.26 10.07
N ARG A 59 -8.48 -0.99 10.24
CA ARG A 59 -8.66 -2.01 11.29
C ARG A 59 -8.64 -3.44 10.77
N SER A 60 -8.96 -3.61 9.49
CA SER A 60 -9.01 -4.90 8.84
C SER A 60 -8.73 -4.74 7.36
N THR A 61 -8.16 -5.78 6.77
CA THR A 61 -7.85 -5.85 5.35
C THR A 61 -8.30 -7.20 4.81
N VAL A 62 -8.75 -7.27 3.57
CA VAL A 62 -9.07 -8.53 2.89
C VAL A 62 -7.95 -8.86 1.90
N PHE A 63 -7.24 -9.96 2.18
CA PHE A 63 -6.31 -10.55 1.23
C PHE A 63 -7.06 -11.40 0.22
N VAL A 64 -6.83 -11.15 -1.08
CA VAL A 64 -7.41 -11.91 -2.17
C VAL A 64 -6.31 -12.74 -2.84
N GLU A 65 -6.52 -14.05 -2.97
CA GLU A 65 -5.64 -14.96 -3.71
C GLU A 65 -6.37 -15.53 -4.92
N ALA A 66 -5.65 -15.70 -6.04
CA ALA A 66 -6.17 -16.23 -7.30
C ALA A 66 -5.24 -17.30 -7.87
#